data_AF-A0A6A3KYI3-F1
#
_entry.id   AF-A0A6A3KYI3-F1
#
_cell.length_a   1.000
_cell.length_b   1.000
_cell.length_c   1.000
_cell.angle_alpha   90.00
_cell.angle_beta   90.00
_cell.angle_gamma   90.00
#
_symmetry.space_group_name_H-M   'P 1'
#
loop_
_entity.id
_entity.type
_entity.pdbx_description
1 polymer ?
#
loop_
_entity_poly.entity_id
_entity_poly.type
_entity_poly.pdbx_seq_one_letter_code
_entity_poly.pdbx_strand_id
1 'polypeptide(L)'
;MEGDDDLPIQVGQWLASFNGREIQVAVNGQCAFLAVLATTVNHDGVSMDNTSEVITDATDLKWHSYTLMMANLRNDVELKLVDPIEECSKLHPEEERSDFVEVAFVMSQNYTHG
;
A
#
# COMPACT_ATOMS: atom_id res chain seq x y z
N MET A 1 -11.56 21.39 -34.26
CA MET A 1 -10.65 21.47 -33.11
C MET A 1 -10.89 20.19 -32.35
N GLU A 2 -10.17 19.14 -32.73
CA GLU A 2 -10.42 17.78 -32.29
C GLU A 2 -9.06 17.08 -32.37
N GLY A 3 -8.49 16.70 -31.22
CA GLY A 3 -7.15 16.11 -31.19
C GLY A 3 -6.32 16.30 -29.92
N ASP A 4 -6.88 16.80 -28.82
CA ASP A 4 -6.16 16.91 -27.54
C ASP A 4 -6.70 15.97 -26.45
N ASP A 5 -7.88 15.37 -26.64
CA ASP A 5 -8.53 14.48 -25.65
C ASP A 5 -7.86 13.09 -25.52
N ASP A 6 -6.99 12.72 -26.48
CA ASP A 6 -6.28 11.43 -26.51
C ASP A 6 -4.83 11.53 -26.00
N LEU A 7 -4.34 12.72 -25.64
CA LEU A 7 -3.00 12.85 -25.08
C LEU A 7 -3.02 12.47 -23.59
N PRO A 8 -2.06 11.66 -23.10
CA PRO A 8 -1.95 11.39 -21.67
C PRO A 8 -1.88 12.71 -20.91
N ILE A 9 -2.78 12.91 -19.94
CA ILE A 9 -2.75 14.10 -19.08
C ILE A 9 -1.35 14.17 -18.48
N GLN A 10 -0.65 15.27 -18.74
CA GLN A 10 0.67 15.49 -18.17
C GLN A 10 0.52 15.55 -16.65
N VAL A 11 1.38 14.83 -15.90
CA VAL A 11 1.30 14.74 -14.43
C VAL A 11 1.20 16.13 -13.78
N GLY A 12 1.94 17.12 -14.29
CA GLY A 12 1.85 18.49 -13.81
C GLY A 12 0.48 19.14 -14.01
N GLN A 13 -0.20 18.87 -15.13
CA GLN A 13 -1.55 19.37 -15.41
C GLN A 13 -2.61 18.70 -14.53
N TRP A 14 -2.45 17.40 -14.27
CA TRP A 14 -3.29 16.67 -13.32
C TRP A 14 -3.13 17.22 -11.90
N LEU A 15 -1.89 17.37 -11.42
CA LEU A 15 -1.59 17.93 -10.09
C LEU A 15 -2.14 19.35 -9.92
N ALA A 16 -1.97 20.21 -10.93
CA ALA A 16 -2.48 21.58 -10.90
C ALA A 16 -4.00 21.66 -10.69
N SER A 17 -4.75 20.65 -11.17
CA SER A 17 -6.22 20.60 -11.02
C SER A 17 -6.67 20.46 -9.56
N PHE A 18 -5.78 20.01 -8.66
CA PHE A 18 -6.04 19.85 -7.23
C PHE A 18 -5.20 20.80 -6.36
N ASN A 19 -4.56 21.81 -6.96
CA ASN A 19 -3.51 22.60 -6.31
C ASN A 19 -2.42 21.70 -5.67
N GLY A 20 -2.22 20.53 -6.26
CA GLY A 20 -1.26 19.54 -5.84
C GLY A 20 0.11 19.81 -6.45
N ARG A 21 1.12 19.16 -5.89
CA ARG A 21 2.48 19.18 -6.43
C ARG A 21 3.18 17.87 -6.11
N GLU A 22 4.21 17.60 -6.90
CA GLU A 22 5.07 16.44 -6.67
C GLU A 22 5.94 16.68 -5.44
N ILE A 23 6.08 15.63 -4.62
CA ILE A 23 6.92 15.63 -3.42
C ILE A 23 7.91 14.47 -3.54
N GLN A 24 9.19 14.79 -3.39
CA GLN A 24 10.25 13.78 -3.36
C GLN A 24 10.30 13.11 -1.99
N VAL A 25 10.33 11.78 -1.98
CA VAL A 25 10.47 10.96 -0.77
C VAL A 25 11.65 10.01 -0.92
N ALA A 26 12.22 9.56 0.20
CA ALA A 26 13.37 8.65 0.18
C ALA A 26 13.02 7.28 -0.43
N VAL A 27 13.92 6.74 -1.26
CA VAL A 27 13.79 5.40 -1.87
C VAL A 27 14.41 4.34 -0.97
N ASN A 28 13.90 4.22 0.26
CA ASN A 28 14.46 3.35 1.31
C ASN A 28 13.51 2.22 1.75
N GLY A 29 12.56 1.84 0.88
CA GLY A 29 11.53 0.85 1.20
C GLY A 29 10.37 1.37 2.06
N GLN A 30 10.38 2.65 2.44
CA GLN A 30 9.24 3.35 3.04
C GLN A 30 8.59 4.39 2.12
N CYS A 31 9.08 4.54 0.88
CA CYS A 31 8.62 5.57 -0.07
C CYS A 31 7.09 5.66 -0.21
N ALA A 32 6.40 4.53 -0.26
CA ALA A 32 4.94 4.50 -0.35
C ALA A 32 4.28 5.14 0.88
N PHE A 33 4.72 4.76 2.09
CA PHE A 33 4.17 5.30 3.33
C PHE A 33 4.59 6.75 3.58
N LEU A 34 5.80 7.14 3.16
CA LEU A 34 6.24 8.54 3.16
C LEU A 34 5.39 9.40 2.23
N ALA A 35 5.04 8.90 1.04
CA ALA A 35 4.18 9.62 0.10
C ALA A 35 2.74 9.77 0.63
N VAL A 36 2.19 8.71 1.25
CA VAL A 36 0.89 8.78 1.91
C VAL A 36 0.94 9.74 3.08
N LEU A 37 1.96 9.68 3.94
CA LEU A 37 2.15 10.60 5.06
C LEU A 37 2.19 12.05 4.58
N ALA A 38 3.03 12.37 3.58
CA ALA A 38 3.13 13.69 2.97
C ALA A 38 1.78 14.20 2.45
N THR A 39 0.96 13.31 1.88
CA THR A 39 -0.40 13.63 1.43
C THR A 39 -1.32 13.91 2.62
N THR A 40 -1.30 13.08 3.67
CA THR A 40 -2.18 13.22 4.83
C THR A 40 -1.94 14.49 5.65
N VAL A 41 -0.69 14.97 5.70
CA VAL A 41 -0.34 16.20 6.43
C VAL A 41 -0.37 17.44 5.54
N ASN A 42 -0.75 17.32 4.26
CA ASN A 42 -0.67 18.38 3.25
C ASN A 42 0.72 19.05 3.24
N HIS A 43 1.77 18.24 3.10
CA HIS A 43 3.15 18.70 3.24
C HIS A 43 3.50 19.83 2.26
N ASP A 44 3.96 20.96 2.82
CA ASP A 44 4.32 22.16 2.06
C ASP A 44 5.83 22.24 1.77
N GLY A 45 6.56 21.11 1.72
CA GLY A 45 7.90 21.01 1.10
C GLY A 45 7.94 20.29 -0.27
N VAL A 46 8.98 20.53 -1.08
CA VAL A 46 9.23 19.81 -2.35
C VAL A 46 9.84 18.43 -2.14
N SER A 47 10.37 18.20 -0.94
CA SER A 47 10.83 16.92 -0.43
C SER A 47 10.35 16.74 1.00
N MET A 48 10.12 15.48 1.39
CA MET A 48 9.92 15.10 2.78
C MET A 48 11.19 14.42 3.28
N ASP A 49 11.86 15.07 4.22
CA ASP A 49 13.12 14.57 4.79
C ASP A 49 12.86 13.52 5.86
N ASN A 50 13.74 12.53 5.94
CA ASN A 50 13.67 11.45 6.91
C ASN A 50 14.14 11.91 8.31
N THR A 51 13.37 12.80 8.94
CA THR A 51 13.55 13.10 10.37
C THR A 51 13.12 11.91 11.22
N SER A 52 13.54 11.86 12.49
CA SER A 52 13.09 10.79 13.39
C SER A 52 11.58 10.75 13.54
N GLU A 53 10.93 11.91 13.60
CA GLU A 53 9.47 12.06 13.67
C GLU A 53 8.80 11.50 12.40
N VAL A 54 9.25 11.92 11.22
CA VAL A 54 8.70 11.43 9.94
C VAL A 54 8.86 9.92 9.79
N ILE A 55 9.99 9.34 10.22
CA ILE A 55 10.22 7.89 10.17
C ILE A 55 9.26 7.17 11.13
N THR A 56 9.07 7.69 12.35
CA THR A 56 8.13 7.12 13.31
C THR A 56 6.72 7.15 12.75
N ASP A 57 6.26 8.30 12.27
CA ASP A 57 4.90 8.46 11.73
C ASP A 57 4.66 7.56 10.51
N ALA A 58 5.64 7.47 9.59
CA ALA A 58 5.54 6.58 8.44
C ALA A 58 5.52 5.10 8.85
N THR A 59 6.25 4.75 9.91
CA THR A 59 6.26 3.38 10.47
C THR A 59 4.94 3.04 11.16
N ASP A 60 4.36 4.00 11.88
CA ASP A 60 3.05 3.83 12.52
C ASP A 60 1.94 3.71 11.47
N LEU A 61 1.96 4.57 10.45
CA LEU A 61 1.05 4.49 9.31
C LEU A 61 1.16 3.13 8.59
N LYS A 62 2.39 2.65 8.37
CA LYS A 62 2.65 1.32 7.82
C LYS A 62 2.02 0.23 8.68
N TRP A 63 2.24 0.27 10.00
CA TRP A 63 1.67 -0.69 10.93
C TRP A 63 0.14 -0.70 10.84
N HIS A 64 -0.49 0.49 10.90
CA HIS A 64 -1.96 0.62 10.90
C HIS A 64 -2.57 0.12 9.60
N SER A 65 -1.92 0.42 8.47
CA SER A 65 -2.33 -0.06 7.15
C SER A 65 -2.32 -1.59 7.10
N TYR A 66 -1.22 -2.23 7.53
CA TYR A 66 -1.15 -3.69 7.54
C TYR A 66 -2.17 -4.31 8.48
N THR A 67 -2.37 -3.76 9.66
CA THR A 67 -3.36 -4.29 10.60
C THR A 67 -4.76 -4.25 10.03
N LEU A 68 -5.14 -3.14 9.37
CA LEU A 68 -6.43 -3.05 8.70
C LEU A 68 -6.54 -4.05 7.54
N MET A 69 -5.50 -4.19 6.72
CA MET A 69 -5.46 -5.17 5.63
C MET A 69 -5.63 -6.59 6.15
N MET A 70 -4.92 -6.97 7.23
CA MET A 70 -5.00 -8.31 7.80
C MET A 70 -6.34 -8.58 8.49
N ALA A 71 -6.92 -7.58 9.16
CA ALA A 71 -8.26 -7.69 9.74
C ALA A 71 -9.33 -7.94 8.68
N ASN A 72 -9.23 -7.26 7.53
CA ASN A 72 -10.14 -7.46 6.41
C ASN A 72 -9.90 -8.80 5.70
N LEU A 73 -8.64 -9.20 5.55
CA LEU A 73 -8.27 -10.43 4.83
C LEU A 73 -8.95 -11.65 5.42
N ARG A 74 -9.11 -11.73 6.75
CA ARG A 74 -9.85 -12.82 7.38
C ARG A 74 -11.28 -12.92 6.85
N ASN A 75 -11.99 -11.79 6.82
CA ASN A 75 -13.37 -11.74 6.32
C ASN A 75 -13.41 -12.08 4.83
N ASP A 76 -12.45 -11.61 4.05
CA ASP A 76 -12.36 -11.89 2.62
C ASP A 76 -12.17 -13.39 2.34
N VAL A 77 -11.42 -14.10 3.19
CA VAL A 77 -11.28 -15.57 3.12
C VAL A 77 -12.59 -16.27 3.53
N GLU A 78 -13.22 -15.85 4.62
CA GLU A 78 -14.51 -16.41 5.08
C GLU A 78 -15.62 -16.23 4.02
N LEU A 79 -15.62 -15.10 3.32
CA LEU A 79 -16.53 -14.79 2.21
C LEU A 79 -16.10 -15.41 0.87
N LYS A 80 -14.97 -16.14 0.84
CA LYS A 80 -14.40 -16.78 -0.36
C LYS A 80 -14.07 -15.78 -1.48
N LEU A 81 -13.77 -14.53 -1.13
CA LEU A 81 -13.25 -13.51 -2.05
C LEU A 81 -11.75 -13.69 -2.30
N VAL A 82 -11.04 -14.29 -1.35
CA VAL A 82 -9.62 -14.64 -1.43
C VAL A 82 -9.44 -16.12 -1.11
N ASP A 83 -8.76 -16.87 -1.97
CA ASP A 83 -8.22 -18.21 -1.66
C ASP A 83 -6.75 -18.05 -1.26
N PRO A 84 -6.38 -18.20 0.03
CA PRO A 84 -5.01 -18.02 0.49
C PRO A 84 -4.02 -18.96 -0.19
N ILE A 85 -4.44 -20.18 -0.55
CA ILE A 85 -3.56 -21.15 -1.19
C ILE A 85 -3.26 -20.71 -2.61
N GLU A 86 -4.28 -20.22 -3.33
CA GLU A 86 -4.11 -19.69 -4.68
C GLU A 86 -3.22 -18.44 -4.67
N GLU A 87 -3.45 -17.51 -3.75
CA GLU A 87 -2.63 -16.30 -3.62
C GLU A 87 -1.18 -16.62 -3.26
N CYS A 88 -0.93 -17.54 -2.31
CA CYS A 88 0.44 -17.98 -2.01
C CYS A 88 1.11 -18.65 -3.21
N SER A 89 0.39 -19.49 -3.96
CA SER A 89 0.92 -20.14 -5.17
C SER A 89 1.28 -19.13 -6.27
N LYS A 90 0.55 -18.01 -6.37
CA LYS A 90 0.88 -16.92 -7.31
C LYS A 90 2.14 -16.17 -6.91
N LEU A 91 2.34 -15.95 -5.60
CA LEU A 91 3.50 -15.22 -5.07
C LEU A 91 4.78 -16.05 -5.10
N HIS A 92 4.65 -17.37 -4.96
CA HIS A 92 5.75 -18.33 -4.89
C HIS A 92 5.54 -19.46 -5.90
N PRO A 93 5.60 -19.17 -7.22
CA PRO A 93 5.34 -20.15 -8.27
C PRO A 93 6.32 -21.33 -8.29
N GLU A 94 7.47 -21.19 -7.62
CA GLU A 94 8.51 -22.20 -7.47
C GLU A 94 8.22 -23.26 -6.38
N GLU A 95 7.29 -23.00 -5.46
CA GLU A 95 6.96 -23.89 -4.35
C GLU A 95 5.73 -24.77 -4.66
N GLU A 96 5.61 -25.93 -4.01
CA GLU A 96 4.47 -26.80 -4.24
C GLU A 96 3.24 -26.30 -3.49
N ARG A 97 2.07 -26.41 -4.12
CA ARG A 97 0.79 -25.93 -3.55
C ARG A 97 0.49 -26.52 -2.17
N SER A 98 0.95 -27.74 -1.89
CA SER A 98 0.80 -28.41 -0.60
C SER A 98 1.47 -27.66 0.55
N ASP A 99 2.51 -26.89 0.25
CA ASP A 99 3.34 -26.23 1.25
C ASP A 99 2.63 -25.01 1.85
N PHE A 100 1.58 -24.51 1.18
CA PHE A 100 0.79 -23.37 1.62
C PHE A 100 -0.42 -23.73 2.48
N VAL A 101 -0.72 -25.01 2.69
CA VAL A 101 -1.88 -25.42 3.49
C VAL A 101 -1.74 -24.94 4.95
N GLU A 102 -0.53 -25.03 5.50
CA GLU A 102 -0.23 -24.57 6.86
C GLU A 102 -0.23 -23.03 6.95
N VAL A 103 0.29 -22.35 5.92
CA VAL A 103 0.26 -20.87 5.81
C VAL A 103 -1.18 -20.36 5.73
N ALA A 104 -2.01 -20.96 4.89
CA ALA A 104 -3.43 -20.63 4.74
C ALA A 104 -4.20 -20.84 6.06
N PHE A 105 -3.88 -21.92 6.78
CA PHE A 105 -4.46 -22.17 8.10
C PHE A 105 -4.08 -21.07 9.09
N VAL A 106 -2.79 -20.71 9.20
CA VAL A 106 -2.32 -19.63 10.10
C VAL A 106 -2.98 -18.29 9.76
N MET A 107 -3.08 -17.95 8.48
CA MET A 107 -3.72 -16.72 8.00
C MET A 107 -5.22 -16.67 8.37
N SER A 108 -5.90 -17.82 8.46
CA SER A 108 -7.30 -17.91 8.88
C SER A 108 -7.52 -17.80 10.40
N GLN A 109 -6.49 -18.05 11.23
CA GLN A 109 -6.64 -18.18 12.69
C GLN A 109 -6.09 -16.99 13.50
N ASN A 110 -5.08 -16.25 13.00
CA ASN A 110 -4.23 -15.40 13.86
C ASN A 110 -4.46 -13.87 13.84
N TYR A 111 -5.71 -13.40 13.72
CA TYR A 111 -6.03 -11.99 13.95
C TYR A 111 -7.24 -11.82 14.87
N THR A 112 -7.14 -12.34 16.09
CA THR A 112 -8.20 -12.29 17.13
C THR A 112 -7.88 -11.39 18.32
N HIS A 113 -6.73 -10.72 18.36
CA HIS A 113 -6.38 -9.84 19.47
C HIS A 113 -5.81 -8.52 18.94
N GLY A 114 -6.73 -7.64 18.54
CA GLY A 114 -6.54 -6.18 18.58
C GLY A 114 -7.24 -5.64 19.81
#